data_AF-A6JEL2-F1
#
_entry.id   AF-A6JEL2-F1
#
_cell.length_a   1.000
_cell.length_b   1.000
_cell.length_c   1.000
_cell.angle_alpha   90.00
_cell.angle_beta   90.00
_cell.angle_gamma   90.00
#
_symmetry.space_group_name_H-M   'P 1'
#
loop_
_entity.id
_entity.type
_entity.pdbx_description
1 polymer ?
#
loop_
_entity_poly.entity_id
_entity_poly.type
_entity_poly.pdbx_seq_one_letter_code
_entity_poly.pdbx_strand_id
1 'polypeptide(L)'
;MTLRLLEDWCRGMDMNPRKALLVAGIPPTCGVADIEEALQVGLAPLGEHRLLGRMFRRDENKNVALVGLTVETGSALVPKEIPAKGGVWRVIFKPPDADSDFLCRLNEFLKG
;
A
#
# COMPACT_ATOMS: atom_id res chain seq x y z
N MET A 1 10.09 4.43 7.72
CA MET A 1 9.00 5.08 8.46
C MET A 1 7.61 4.67 7.99
N THR A 2 7.42 4.23 6.74
CA THR A 2 6.11 3.85 6.17
C THR A 2 5.52 2.55 6.73
N LEU A 3 6.36 1.60 7.18
CA LEU A 3 5.88 0.38 7.84
C LEU A 3 5.25 0.61 9.20
N ARG A 4 5.85 1.49 10.01
CA ARG A 4 5.27 1.87 11.29
C ARG A 4 3.90 2.51 11.08
N LEU A 5 3.71 3.25 9.98
CA LEU A 5 2.41 3.78 9.59
C LEU A 5 1.42 2.66 9.23
N LEU A 6 1.85 1.65 8.44
CA LEU A 6 1.02 0.48 8.14
C LEU A 6 0.61 -0.25 9.42
N GLU A 7 1.55 -0.51 10.33
CA GLU A 7 1.28 -1.19 11.60
C GLU A 7 0.41 -0.34 12.53
N ASP A 8 0.65 0.96 12.63
CA ASP A 8 -0.14 1.88 13.45
C ASP A 8 -1.58 2.01 12.92
N TRP A 9 -1.74 2.07 11.59
CA TRP A 9 -3.04 2.17 10.94
C TRP A 9 -3.81 0.84 11.00
N CYS A 10 -3.14 -0.29 10.79
CA CYS A 10 -3.72 -1.62 11.02
C CYS A 10 -4.11 -1.82 12.48
N ARG A 11 -3.28 -1.38 13.43
CA ARG A 11 -3.58 -1.40 14.87
C ARG A 11 -4.79 -0.53 15.20
N GLY A 12 -4.92 0.63 14.58
CA GLY A 12 -6.09 1.49 14.73
C GLY A 12 -7.39 0.90 14.16
N MET A 13 -7.31 -0.08 13.27
CA MET A 13 -8.47 -0.77 12.67
C MET A 13 -8.63 -2.21 13.12
N ASP A 14 -7.87 -2.68 14.12
CA ASP A 14 -7.90 -4.07 14.60
C ASP A 14 -7.70 -5.10 13.46
N MET A 15 -6.82 -4.78 12.51
CA MET A 15 -6.55 -5.61 11.34
C MET A 15 -5.15 -6.22 11.36
N ASN A 16 -5.03 -7.44 10.82
CA ASN A 16 -3.74 -8.09 10.67
C ASN A 16 -2.91 -7.39 9.57
N PRO A 17 -1.70 -6.88 9.88
CA PRO A 17 -0.83 -6.24 8.90
C PRO A 17 -0.31 -7.20 7.82
N ARG A 18 -0.48 -8.51 8.01
CA ARG A 18 -0.22 -9.56 7.00
C ARG A 18 -1.30 -9.64 5.92
N LYS A 19 -2.51 -9.18 6.23
CA LYS A 19 -3.67 -9.11 5.31
C LYS A 19 -3.92 -7.68 4.84
N ALA A 20 -2.92 -6.80 4.95
CA ALA A 20 -3.06 -5.40 4.59
C ALA A 20 -1.89 -4.94 3.72
N LEU A 21 -2.21 -4.06 2.77
CA LEU A 21 -1.28 -3.41 1.87
C LEU A 21 -1.45 -1.90 2.04
N LEU A 22 -0.34 -1.17 1.99
CA LEU A 22 -0.32 0.27 1.98
C LEU A 22 0.17 0.75 0.63
N VAL A 23 -0.63 1.54 -0.06
CA VAL A 23 -0.28 2.08 -1.37
C VAL A 23 0.05 3.55 -1.23
N ALA A 24 1.28 3.91 -1.52
CA ALA A 24 1.80 5.27 -1.46
C ALA A 24 2.01 5.83 -2.87
N GLY A 25 2.03 7.16 -2.97
CA GLY A 25 2.26 7.82 -4.26
C GLY A 25 0.98 8.26 -4.98
N ILE A 26 -0.17 8.19 -4.31
CA ILE A 26 -1.45 8.54 -4.91
C ILE A 26 -1.57 10.07 -5.00
N PRO A 27 -1.97 10.64 -6.14
CA PRO A 27 -2.20 12.08 -6.23
C PRO A 27 -3.35 12.53 -5.32
N PRO A 28 -3.30 13.73 -4.75
CA PRO A 28 -4.45 14.32 -4.04
C PRO A 28 -5.66 14.52 -4.95
N THR A 29 -5.44 14.62 -6.26
CA THR A 29 -6.48 14.76 -7.28
C THR A 29 -7.23 13.46 -7.58
N CYS A 30 -6.72 12.30 -7.14
CA CYS A 30 -7.38 11.01 -7.32
C CYS A 30 -8.48 10.78 -6.28
N GLY A 31 -9.68 10.48 -6.77
CA GLY A 31 -10.82 10.08 -5.94
C GLY A 31 -10.68 8.65 -5.43
N VAL A 32 -11.61 8.24 -4.57
CA VAL A 32 -11.69 6.85 -4.08
C VAL A 32 -11.90 5.87 -5.24
N ALA A 33 -12.77 6.22 -6.19
CA ALA A 33 -13.05 5.38 -7.35
C ALA A 33 -11.83 5.15 -8.25
N ASP A 34 -11.05 6.21 -8.56
CA ASP A 34 -9.79 6.06 -9.31
C ASP A 34 -8.78 5.18 -8.57
N ILE A 35 -8.77 5.27 -7.23
CA ILE A 35 -7.90 4.46 -6.39
C ILE A 35 -8.32 2.99 -6.44
N GLU A 36 -9.59 2.70 -6.21
CA GLU A 36 -10.11 1.34 -6.32
C GLU A 36 -9.90 0.74 -7.71
N GLU A 37 -10.11 1.50 -8.78
CA GLU A 37 -9.89 1.01 -10.15
C GLU A 37 -8.41 0.68 -10.40
N ALA A 38 -7.50 1.58 -10.03
CA ALA A 38 -6.07 1.36 -10.19
C ALA A 38 -5.56 0.20 -9.32
N LEU A 39 -6.08 0.08 -8.10
CA LEU A 39 -5.84 -1.07 -7.24
C LEU A 39 -6.40 -2.33 -7.87
N GLN A 40 -7.58 -2.30 -8.48
CA GLN A 40 -8.18 -3.46 -9.11
C GLN A 40 -7.39 -3.94 -10.31
N VAL A 41 -6.83 -3.02 -11.11
CA VAL A 41 -5.96 -3.37 -12.23
C VAL A 41 -4.60 -3.88 -11.74
N GLY A 42 -4.00 -3.21 -10.75
CA GLY A 42 -2.69 -3.58 -10.22
C GLY A 42 -2.69 -4.85 -9.39
N LEU A 43 -3.70 -5.00 -8.54
CA LEU A 43 -3.91 -6.10 -7.61
C LEU A 43 -4.89 -7.15 -8.17
N ALA A 44 -5.30 -7.05 -9.43
CA ALA A 44 -6.01 -8.10 -10.17
C ALA A 44 -5.43 -9.51 -9.92
N PRO A 45 -4.10 -9.74 -9.97
CA PRO A 45 -3.53 -11.07 -9.74
C PRO A 45 -3.56 -11.53 -8.27
N LEU A 46 -3.86 -10.64 -7.32
CA LEU A 46 -3.94 -10.97 -5.88
C LEU A 46 -5.32 -11.45 -5.44
N GLY A 47 -6.35 -11.25 -6.26
CA GLY A 47 -7.73 -11.62 -5.97
C GLY A 47 -8.54 -10.50 -5.30
N GLU A 48 -9.52 -10.88 -4.48
CA GLU A 48 -10.40 -9.94 -3.79
C GLU A 48 -9.61 -9.08 -2.79
N HIS A 49 -9.70 -7.77 -3.00
CA HIS A 49 -9.09 -6.75 -2.16
C HIS A 49 -10.09 -5.61 -2.01
N ARG A 50 -10.01 -4.91 -0.88
CA ARG A 50 -10.93 -3.83 -0.54
C ARG A 50 -10.17 -2.63 -0.03
N LEU A 51 -10.49 -1.44 -0.53
CA LEU A 51 -9.96 -0.22 0.06
C LEU A 51 -10.55 -0.04 1.47
N LEU A 52 -9.68 -0.03 2.47
CA LEU A 52 -10.05 0.17 3.87
C LEU A 52 -10.03 1.64 4.26
N GLY A 53 -9.09 2.40 3.67
CA GLY A 53 -8.95 3.80 4.00
C GLY A 53 -7.98 4.51 3.09
N ARG A 54 -8.03 5.84 3.14
CA ARG A 54 -7.01 6.71 2.54
C ARG A 54 -6.64 7.79 3.54
N MET A 55 -5.39 8.21 3.50
CA MET A 55 -4.86 9.25 4.36
C MET A 55 -4.02 10.19 3.50
N PHE A 56 -4.35 11.47 3.54
CA PHE A 56 -3.59 12.48 2.83
C PHE A 56 -2.39 12.90 3.68
N ARG A 57 -1.19 12.73 3.13
CA ARG A 57 0.04 13.23 3.73
C ARG A 57 0.39 14.58 3.14
N ARG A 58 0.23 15.62 3.98
CA ARG A 58 0.67 16.98 3.66
C ARG A 58 2.18 17.09 3.46
N ASP A 59 2.96 16.28 4.18
CA ASP A 59 4.44 16.24 4.08
C ASP A 59 4.92 15.93 2.66
N GLU A 60 4.32 14.94 2.01
CA GLU A 60 4.71 14.49 0.67
C GLU A 60 3.79 15.06 -0.43
N ASN A 61 2.78 15.86 -0.06
CA ASN A 61 1.67 16.29 -0.91
C ASN A 61 1.03 15.15 -1.72
N LYS A 62 0.97 13.95 -1.12
CA LYS A 62 0.48 12.71 -1.72
C LYS A 62 -0.45 11.98 -0.77
N ASN A 63 -1.39 11.25 -1.34
CA ASN A 63 -2.26 10.32 -0.64
C ASN A 63 -1.55 8.97 -0.45
N VAL A 64 -1.88 8.34 0.68
CA VAL A 64 -1.65 6.92 0.93
C VAL A 64 -2.99 6.22 1.09
N ALA A 65 -3.11 5.02 0.57
CA ALA A 65 -4.30 4.18 0.69
C ALA A 65 -3.95 2.91 1.48
N LEU A 66 -4.86 2.45 2.31
CA LEU A 66 -4.78 1.16 2.96
C LEU A 66 -5.77 0.22 2.30
N VAL A 67 -5.29 -0.96 1.92
CA VAL A 67 -6.05 -1.98 1.19
C VAL A 67 -6.01 -3.25 2.01
N GLY A 68 -7.18 -3.81 2.29
CA GLY A 68 -7.36 -5.09 2.96
C GLY A 68 -7.45 -6.20 1.94
N LEU A 69 -6.72 -7.27 2.17
CA LEU A 69 -6.84 -8.52 1.44
C LEU A 69 -7.76 -9.46 2.21
N THR A 70 -8.63 -10.19 1.51
CA THR A 70 -9.48 -11.22 2.14
C THR A 70 -8.67 -12.48 2.50
N VAL A 71 -7.63 -12.79 1.72
CA VAL A 71 -6.71 -13.92 1.94
C VAL A 71 -5.29 -13.43 2.23
N GLU A 72 -4.52 -14.21 3.00
CA GLU A 72 -3.07 -13.99 3.15
C GLU A 72 -2.39 -14.31 1.82
N THR A 73 -2.35 -13.33 0.91
CA THR A 73 -1.72 -13.53 -0.39
C THR A 73 -0.21 -13.46 -0.25
N GLY A 74 0.48 -14.45 -0.81
CA GLY A 74 1.93 -14.55 -0.74
C GLY A 74 2.61 -13.33 -1.33
N SER A 75 3.67 -12.86 -0.65
CA SER A 75 4.57 -11.76 -1.05
C SER A 75 5.02 -11.77 -2.51
N ALA A 76 5.00 -12.93 -3.16
CA ALA A 76 5.46 -13.12 -4.53
C ALA A 76 4.47 -12.61 -5.59
N LEU A 77 3.18 -12.53 -5.25
CA LEU A 77 2.12 -12.10 -6.17
C LEU A 77 1.82 -10.60 -6.05
N VAL A 78 2.33 -9.94 -5.01
CA VAL A 78 2.07 -8.52 -4.78
C VAL A 78 3.01 -7.69 -5.64
N PRO A 79 2.50 -6.93 -6.64
CA PRO A 79 3.34 -6.02 -7.38
C PRO A 79 3.83 -4.93 -6.45
N LYS A 80 5.13 -4.62 -6.53
CA LYS A 80 5.75 -3.55 -5.73
C LYS A 80 5.36 -2.17 -6.22
N GLU A 81 4.95 -2.08 -7.48
CA GLU A 81 4.66 -0.85 -8.20
C GLU A 81 3.46 -1.09 -9.11
N ILE A 82 2.52 -0.16 -9.10
CA ILE A 82 1.31 -0.19 -9.91
C ILE A 82 1.28 1.06 -10.78
N PRO A 83 1.21 0.95 -12.11
CA PRO A 83 0.96 2.10 -12.96
C PRO A 83 -0.49 2.55 -12.77
N ALA A 84 -0.68 3.80 -12.35
CA ALA A 84 -1.97 4.34 -12.00
C ALA A 84 -2.08 5.82 -12.38
N LYS A 85 -3.25 6.41 -12.10
CA LYS A 85 -3.50 7.81 -12.41
C LYS A 85 -2.58 8.70 -11.58
N GLY A 86 -1.87 9.59 -12.28
CA GLY A 86 -0.87 10.47 -11.71
C GLY A 86 0.46 9.80 -11.31
N GLY A 87 0.76 8.63 -11.88
CA GLY A 87 2.09 8.05 -11.89
C GLY A 87 2.14 6.62 -11.38
N VAL A 88 3.31 6.20 -10.95
CA VAL A 88 3.50 4.86 -10.38
C VAL A 88 3.20 4.91 -8.89
N TRP A 89 2.26 4.08 -8.45
CA TRP A 89 1.92 3.91 -7.04
C TRP A 89 2.73 2.77 -6.46
N ARG A 90 3.31 2.99 -5.29
CA ARG A 90 4.18 2.02 -4.63
C ARG A 90 3.38 1.23 -3.61
N VAL A 91 3.43 -0.09 -3.68
CA VAL A 91 2.75 -0.99 -2.75
C VAL A 91 3.73 -1.43 -1.68
N ILE A 92 3.36 -1.19 -0.44
CA ILE A 92 4.09 -1.56 0.76
C ILE A 92 3.27 -2.60 1.50
N PHE A 93 3.87 -3.74 1.82
CA PHE A 93 3.21 -4.80 2.57
C PHE A 93 4.21 -5.49 3.49
N LYS A 94 3.71 -6.27 4.46
CA LYS A 94 4.54 -7.03 5.38
C LYS A 94 4.74 -8.45 4.84
N PRO A 95 5.90 -8.80 4.24
CA PRO A 95 6.17 -10.17 3.84
C PRO A 95 6.24 -11.10 5.07
N PRO A 96 5.89 -12.39 4.93
CA PRO A 96 5.88 -13.35 6.04
C PRO A 96 7.28 -13.73 6.54
N ASP A 97 8.34 -13.56 5.74
CA ASP A 97 9.67 -14.14 6.03
C ASP A 97 10.86 -13.14 5.95
N ALA A 98 10.69 -11.95 5.39
CA ALA A 98 11.83 -11.07 5.15
C ALA A 98 12.04 -10.06 6.29
N ASP A 99 13.11 -10.32 7.02
CA ASP A 99 13.83 -9.44 7.92
C ASP A 99 14.02 -8.01 7.37
N SER A 100 14.18 -7.09 8.30
CA SER A 100 14.08 -5.62 8.26
C SER A 100 14.84 -4.87 7.13
N ASP A 101 15.64 -5.55 6.31
CA ASP A 101 16.62 -4.95 5.38
C ASP A 101 16.03 -4.49 4.04
N PHE A 102 15.10 -5.27 3.46
CA PHE A 102 14.41 -4.88 2.21
C PHE A 102 13.60 -3.59 2.40
N LEU A 103 13.08 -3.41 3.61
CA LEU A 103 12.26 -2.29 4.05
C LEU A 103 13.09 -1.04 4.32
N CYS A 104 14.35 -1.21 4.71
CA CYS A 104 15.31 -0.13 4.88
C CYS A 104 15.66 0.49 3.52
N ARG A 105 15.89 -0.33 2.48
CA ARG A 105 16.11 0.14 1.11
C ARG A 105 14.89 0.88 0.53
N LEU A 106 13.68 0.43 0.85
CA LEU A 106 12.44 1.06 0.39
C LEU A 106 12.18 2.40 1.10
N ASN A 107 12.65 2.55 2.34
CA ASN A 107 12.65 3.82 3.07
C ASN A 107 13.69 4.81 2.53
N GLU A 108 14.86 4.33 2.11
CA GLU A 108 15.88 5.17 1.44
C GLU A 108 15.37 5.68 0.09
N PHE A 109 14.64 4.85 -0.67
CA PHE A 109 14.04 5.25 -1.96
C PHE A 109 12.84 6.22 -1.81
N LEU A 110 12.38 6.50 -0.60
CA LEU A 110 11.35 7.52 -0.31
C LEU A 110 11.94 8.80 0.30
N LYS A 111 13.24 8.80 0.64
CA LYS A 111 13.98 9.96 1.13
C LYS A 111 14.73 10.71 0.02
N GLY A 112 14.73 10.18 -1.21
CA GLY A 112 15.33 10.79 -2.39
C GLY A 112 14.35 11.62 -3.19
#